data_AF-A0A938FSC7-F1
#
_entry.id   AF-A0A938FSC7-F1
#
_cell.length_a   1.000
_cell.length_b   1.000
_cell.length_c   1.000
_cell.angle_alpha   90.00
_cell.angle_beta   90.00
_cell.angle_gamma   90.00
#
_symmetry.space_group_name_H-M   'P 1'
#
loop_
_entity.id
_entity.type
_entity.pdbx_description
1 polymer ?
#
loop_
_entity_poly.entity_id
_entity_poly.type
_entity_poly.pdbx_seq_one_letter_code
_entity_poly.pdbx_strand_id
1 'polypeptide(L)'
;MHALAMSYKEKEKARMWRLFSYSLCGTVSALAVLTIVISAGQLLAADSKGLLSKSELKQLVAKARTAEDHLKLARHYSAKAAEHEAEAQEHEALAAEYRRSPPTPAAKQPMSGRTAEHCEYFAKHCRNAAKELRAMAAMHEEQAQKAGK
;
A
#
# COMPACT_ATOMS: atom_id res chain seq x y z
N MET A 1 -19.27 64.99 5.70
CA MET A 1 -20.32 64.00 5.39
C MET A 1 -19.74 62.60 5.59
N HIS A 2 -20.33 61.89 6.55
CA HIS A 2 -20.15 60.51 7.00
C HIS A 2 -19.02 59.65 6.40
N ALA A 3 -17.94 59.50 7.18
CA ALA A 3 -17.06 58.33 7.13
C ALA A 3 -17.80 57.13 7.75
N LEU A 4 -18.11 56.12 6.93
CA LEU A 4 -18.70 54.88 7.39
C LEU A 4 -17.66 54.06 8.17
N ALA A 5 -17.96 53.85 9.46
CA ALA A 5 -17.24 52.97 10.35
C ALA A 5 -17.38 51.51 9.87
N MET A 6 -16.32 50.98 9.27
CA MET A 6 -16.22 49.55 8.95
C MET A 6 -16.12 48.73 10.24
N SER A 7 -17.04 47.79 10.41
CA SER A 7 -17.15 46.86 11.54
C SER A 7 -15.85 46.09 11.79
N TYR A 8 -15.52 45.86 13.06
CA TYR A 8 -14.31 45.15 13.50
C TYR A 8 -14.15 43.77 12.81
N LYS A 9 -15.26 43.08 12.58
CA LYS A 9 -15.33 41.77 11.89
C LYS A 9 -14.94 41.83 10.41
N GLU A 10 -15.17 42.97 9.76
CA GLU A 10 -14.77 43.23 8.35
C GLU A 10 -13.26 43.42 8.24
N LYS A 11 -12.65 44.08 9.23
CA LYS A 11 -11.20 44.34 9.27
C LYS A 11 -10.39 43.07 9.50
N GLU A 12 -10.88 42.14 10.31
CA GLU A 12 -10.23 40.83 10.53
C GLU A 12 -10.32 39.93 9.28
N LYS A 13 -11.47 39.91 8.59
CA LYS A 13 -11.60 39.21 7.31
C LYS A 13 -10.65 39.79 6.26
N ALA A 14 -10.51 41.11 6.17
CA ALA A 14 -9.58 41.75 5.24
C ALA A 14 -8.09 41.51 5.59
N ARG A 15 -7.73 41.40 6.89
CA ARG A 15 -6.37 41.00 7.31
C ARG A 15 -6.10 39.53 7.01
N MET A 16 -7.05 38.64 7.27
CA MET A 16 -6.91 37.22 6.92
C MET A 16 -6.82 36.99 5.42
N TRP A 17 -7.59 37.72 4.60
CA TRP A 17 -7.53 37.56 3.14
C TRP A 17 -6.22 38.09 2.54
N ARG A 18 -5.61 39.12 3.14
CA ARG A 18 -4.26 39.57 2.78
C ARG A 18 -3.19 38.54 3.19
N LEU A 19 -3.27 37.99 4.40
CA LEU A 19 -2.34 36.94 4.85
C LEU A 19 -2.48 35.63 4.04
N PHE A 20 -3.69 35.31 3.58
CA PHE A 20 -3.94 34.16 2.71
C PHE A 20 -3.49 34.40 1.25
N SER A 21 -3.55 35.65 0.76
CA SER A 21 -3.05 36.01 -0.58
C SER A 21 -1.53 36.19 -0.64
N TYR A 22 -0.85 36.47 0.47
CA TYR A 22 0.61 36.62 0.52
C TYR A 22 1.39 35.29 0.66
N SER A 23 0.71 34.13 0.68
CA SER A 23 1.39 32.83 0.64
C SER A 23 1.47 32.21 -0.76
N LEU A 24 0.97 32.89 -1.80
CA LEU A 24 0.83 32.32 -3.15
C LEU A 24 1.22 33.29 -4.29
N CYS A 25 2.21 34.18 -4.15
CA CYS A 25 2.77 34.89 -5.34
C CYS A 25 4.08 35.67 -5.08
N GLY A 26 5.13 35.07 -4.51
CA GLY A 26 6.35 35.85 -4.26
C GLY A 26 7.57 35.07 -3.88
N THR A 27 8.20 34.40 -4.85
CA THR A 27 9.67 34.29 -4.99
C THR A 27 9.98 33.43 -6.23
N VAL A 28 9.68 33.96 -7.42
CA VAL A 28 10.34 33.49 -8.64
C VAL A 28 11.55 34.38 -8.86
N SER A 29 12.70 34.01 -8.29
CA SER A 29 14.01 34.38 -8.83
C SER A 29 15.12 33.60 -8.13
N ALA A 30 15.75 32.74 -8.93
CA ALA A 30 17.12 32.26 -8.83
C ALA A 30 17.51 31.55 -7.52
N LEU A 31 17.36 30.22 -7.51
CA LEU A 31 18.43 29.29 -7.10
C LEU A 31 17.97 27.85 -7.32
N ALA A 32 18.80 27.12 -8.08
CA ALA A 32 18.94 25.67 -8.11
C ALA A 32 17.67 24.82 -8.30
N VAL A 33 17.57 24.27 -9.52
CA VAL A 33 16.88 23.02 -9.83
C VAL A 33 17.29 21.95 -8.82
N LEU A 34 16.47 21.75 -7.80
CA LEU A 34 16.44 20.51 -7.02
C LEU A 34 15.04 19.93 -7.22
N THR A 35 14.85 19.28 -8.36
CA THR A 35 13.81 18.29 -8.55
C THR A 35 14.06 17.19 -7.52
N ILE A 36 13.46 17.34 -6.33
CA ILE A 36 13.33 16.22 -5.40
C ILE A 36 12.37 15.25 -6.08
N VAL A 37 12.98 14.23 -6.68
CA VAL A 37 12.34 13.00 -7.13
C VAL A 37 11.63 12.39 -5.92
N ILE A 38 10.37 12.76 -5.70
CA ILE A 38 9.45 11.94 -4.90
C ILE A 38 8.83 10.94 -5.88
N SER A 39 9.61 9.93 -6.23
CA SER A 39 9.15 8.75 -6.95
C SER A 39 9.58 7.51 -6.18
N ALA A 40 8.90 7.23 -5.06
CA ALA A 40 8.99 5.93 -4.38
C ALA A 40 7.91 5.70 -3.29
N GLY A 41 6.71 6.29 -3.42
CA GLY A 41 5.68 6.14 -2.36
C GLY A 41 4.23 6.00 -2.80
N GLN A 42 3.93 6.08 -4.10
CA GLN A 42 2.55 6.04 -4.62
C GLN A 42 2.26 4.88 -5.59
N LEU A 43 3.17 3.91 -5.74
CA LEU A 43 2.81 2.62 -6.30
C LEU A 43 2.56 1.67 -5.13
N LEU A 44 1.44 0.95 -5.15
CA LEU A 44 0.85 0.15 -4.06
C LEU A 44 -0.17 0.90 -3.18
N ALA A 45 -0.93 1.85 -3.74
CA ALA A 45 -2.37 1.67 -3.56
C ALA A 45 -2.72 0.42 -4.38
N ALA A 46 -2.65 -0.76 -3.73
CA ALA A 46 -3.16 -1.99 -4.32
C ALA A 46 -4.61 -1.68 -4.69
N ASP A 47 -4.86 -1.54 -5.99
CA ASP A 47 -6.21 -1.30 -6.49
C ASP A 47 -7.04 -2.50 -6.05
N SER A 48 -7.93 -2.30 -5.06
CA SER A 48 -8.78 -3.36 -4.50
C SER A 48 -9.66 -4.02 -5.57
N LYS A 49 -9.71 -3.49 -6.80
CA LYS A 49 -10.40 -4.10 -7.95
C LYS A 49 -9.95 -5.54 -8.25
N GLY A 50 -8.76 -5.96 -7.80
CA GLY A 50 -8.31 -7.35 -7.95
C GLY A 50 -8.78 -8.30 -6.84
N LEU A 51 -9.19 -7.79 -5.68
CA LEU A 51 -9.44 -8.60 -4.49
C LEU A 51 -10.92 -8.91 -4.29
N LEU A 52 -11.28 -10.18 -4.46
CA LEU A 52 -12.57 -10.72 -4.07
C LEU A 52 -12.70 -10.83 -2.55
N SER A 53 -13.90 -10.60 -2.02
CA SER A 53 -14.22 -10.96 -0.64
C SER A 53 -14.20 -12.49 -0.45
N LYS A 54 -14.10 -12.95 0.79
CA LYS A 54 -14.09 -14.39 1.10
C LYS A 54 -15.33 -15.14 0.61
N SER A 55 -16.50 -14.50 0.67
CA SER A 55 -17.75 -15.09 0.17
C SER A 55 -17.77 -15.16 -1.36
N GLU A 56 -17.35 -14.09 -2.04
CA GLU A 56 -17.27 -14.05 -3.50
C GLU A 56 -16.25 -15.06 -4.02
N LEU A 57 -15.07 -15.14 -3.40
CA LEU A 57 -14.04 -16.12 -3.74
C LEU A 57 -14.59 -17.54 -3.64
N LYS A 58 -15.24 -17.90 -2.53
CA LYS A 58 -15.84 -19.24 -2.35
C LYS A 58 -16.87 -19.56 -3.42
N GLN A 59 -17.74 -18.60 -3.73
CA GLN A 59 -18.77 -18.78 -4.75
C GLN A 59 -18.16 -18.92 -6.14
N LEU A 60 -17.15 -18.10 -6.46
CA LEU A 60 -16.50 -18.10 -7.76
C LEU A 60 -15.67 -19.36 -7.96
N VAL A 61 -14.89 -19.81 -6.97
CA VAL A 61 -14.15 -21.08 -7.03
C VAL A 61 -15.10 -22.27 -7.25
N ALA A 62 -16.27 -22.28 -6.61
CA ALA A 62 -17.24 -23.37 -6.75
C ALA A 62 -17.97 -23.38 -8.11
N LYS A 63 -18.08 -22.24 -8.79
CA LYS A 63 -18.93 -22.06 -9.97
C LYS A 63 -18.19 -21.66 -11.24
N ALA A 64 -16.89 -21.36 -11.16
CA ALA A 64 -16.10 -20.87 -12.30
C ALA A 64 -16.15 -21.86 -13.46
N ARG A 65 -16.59 -21.37 -14.62
CA ARG A 65 -16.70 -22.16 -15.86
C ARG A 65 -16.27 -21.36 -17.08
N THR A 66 -16.39 -20.04 -17.02
CA THR A 66 -16.08 -19.17 -18.14
C THR A 66 -14.63 -18.68 -18.06
N ALA A 67 -14.08 -18.25 -19.21
CA ALA A 67 -12.77 -17.62 -19.25
C ALA A 67 -12.70 -16.38 -18.32
N GLU A 68 -13.78 -15.60 -18.24
CA GLU A 68 -13.86 -14.43 -17.38
C GLU A 68 -13.78 -14.79 -15.89
N ASP A 69 -14.48 -15.86 -15.47
CA ASP A 69 -14.45 -16.34 -14.07
C ASP A 69 -13.03 -16.72 -13.66
N HIS A 70 -12.35 -17.48 -14.51
CA HIS A 70 -10.98 -17.91 -14.26
C HIS A 70 -10.02 -16.72 -14.24
N LEU A 71 -10.18 -15.73 -15.12
CA LEU A 71 -9.36 -14.50 -15.05
C LEU A 71 -9.63 -13.67 -13.78
N LYS A 72 -10.86 -13.66 -13.26
CA LYS A 72 -11.15 -13.02 -11.95
C LYS A 72 -10.42 -13.73 -10.81
N LEU A 73 -10.40 -15.06 -10.79
CA LEU A 73 -9.64 -15.84 -9.80
C LEU A 73 -8.13 -15.61 -9.94
N ALA A 74 -7.60 -15.58 -11.16
CA ALA A 74 -6.20 -15.29 -11.41
C ALA A 74 -5.77 -13.94 -10.85
N ARG A 75 -6.55 -12.88 -11.11
CA ARG A 75 -6.29 -11.55 -10.55
C ARG A 75 -6.31 -11.53 -9.03
N HIS A 76 -7.25 -12.25 -8.40
CA HIS A 76 -7.31 -12.34 -6.93
C HIS A 76 -6.06 -12.99 -6.35
N TYR A 77 -5.66 -14.15 -6.87
CA TYR A 77 -4.48 -14.86 -6.38
C TYR A 77 -3.18 -14.10 -6.66
N SER A 78 -3.06 -13.41 -7.80
CA SER A 78 -1.94 -12.51 -8.08
C SER A 78 -1.87 -11.34 -7.11
N ALA A 79 -3.01 -10.72 -6.78
CA ALA A 79 -3.06 -9.65 -5.79
C ALA A 79 -2.66 -10.16 -4.39
N LYS A 80 -3.15 -11.33 -3.98
CA LYS A 80 -2.75 -11.97 -2.71
C LYS A 80 -1.27 -12.38 -2.68
N ALA A 81 -0.72 -12.80 -3.80
CA ALA A 81 0.71 -13.08 -3.89
C ALA A 81 1.55 -11.80 -3.67
N ALA A 82 1.12 -10.67 -4.22
CA ALA A 82 1.79 -9.38 -4.02
C ALA A 82 1.68 -8.91 -2.55
N GLU A 83 0.53 -9.11 -1.90
CA GLU A 83 0.33 -8.81 -0.48
C GLU A 83 1.32 -9.60 0.40
N HIS A 84 1.42 -10.93 0.21
CA HIS A 84 2.39 -11.73 0.96
C HIS A 84 3.86 -11.43 0.59
N GLU A 85 4.14 -11.01 -0.64
CA GLU A 85 5.49 -10.56 -1.00
C GLU A 85 5.88 -9.31 -0.20
N ALA A 86 4.96 -8.36 -0.06
CA ALA A 86 5.17 -7.15 0.73
C ALA A 86 5.35 -7.50 2.22
N GLU A 87 4.50 -8.35 2.79
CA GLU A 87 4.63 -8.84 4.17
C GLU A 87 6.00 -9.52 4.39
N ALA A 88 6.47 -10.31 3.43
CA ALA A 88 7.79 -10.94 3.52
C ALA A 88 8.92 -9.91 3.61
N GLN A 89 8.86 -8.86 2.79
CA GLN A 89 9.84 -7.77 2.79
C GLN A 89 9.82 -6.98 4.11
N GLU A 90 8.64 -6.70 4.64
CA GLU A 90 8.49 -6.05 5.95
C GLU A 90 9.14 -6.89 7.06
N HIS A 91 8.86 -8.19 7.07
CA HIS A 91 9.45 -9.11 8.04
C HIS A 91 10.98 -9.25 7.87
N GLU A 92 11.51 -9.28 6.64
CA GLU A 92 12.95 -9.28 6.39
C GLU A 92 13.63 -8.00 6.93
N ALA A 93 13.00 -6.84 6.71
CA ALA A 93 13.51 -5.57 7.23
C ALA A 93 13.52 -5.54 8.77
N LEU A 94 12.44 -6.03 9.40
CA LEU A 94 12.36 -6.14 10.86
C LEU A 94 13.40 -7.12 11.42
N ALA A 95 13.62 -8.26 10.76
CA ALA A 95 14.66 -9.22 11.16
C ALA A 95 16.06 -8.56 11.14
N ALA A 96 16.37 -7.81 10.09
CA ALA A 96 17.63 -7.08 9.98
C ALA A 96 17.78 -6.00 11.06
N GLU A 97 16.70 -5.32 11.44
CA GLU A 97 16.70 -4.37 12.57
C GLU A 97 16.94 -5.08 13.90
N TYR A 98 16.20 -6.16 14.18
CA TYR A 98 16.33 -6.90 15.44
C TYR A 98 17.67 -7.63 15.59
N ARG A 99 18.35 -7.98 14.50
CA ARG A 99 19.75 -8.45 14.56
C ARG A 99 20.72 -7.34 14.95
N ARG A 100 20.51 -6.12 14.46
CA ARG A 100 21.37 -4.95 14.76
C ARG A 100 21.13 -4.42 16.18
N SER A 101 19.88 -4.38 16.61
CA SER A 101 19.47 -3.93 17.93
C SER A 101 18.46 -4.90 18.54
N PRO A 102 18.93 -6.01 19.16
CA PRO A 102 18.06 -7.01 19.76
C PRO A 102 17.19 -6.38 20.86
N PRO A 103 15.87 -6.49 20.78
CA PRO A 103 15.01 -5.94 21.82
C PRO A 103 15.15 -6.75 23.11
N THR A 104 14.99 -6.07 24.24
CA THR A 104 15.15 -6.64 25.59
C THR A 104 14.39 -7.95 25.89
N PRO A 105 13.21 -8.27 25.30
CA PRO A 105 12.52 -9.53 25.56
C PRO A 105 13.12 -10.73 24.81
N ALA A 106 14.00 -10.54 23.83
CA ALA A 106 14.45 -11.60 22.92
C ALA A 106 15.05 -12.81 23.65
N ALA A 107 15.81 -12.58 24.73
CA ALA A 107 16.42 -13.64 25.52
C ALA A 107 15.42 -14.44 26.39
N LYS A 108 14.27 -13.84 26.74
CA LYS A 108 13.27 -14.45 27.64
C LYS A 108 12.09 -15.03 26.88
N GLN A 109 11.86 -14.58 25.65
CA GLN A 109 10.74 -14.98 24.81
C GLN A 109 11.25 -15.26 23.39
N PRO A 110 11.98 -16.37 23.20
CA PRO A 110 12.34 -16.83 21.87
C PRO A 110 11.06 -16.99 21.04
N MET A 111 11.10 -16.54 19.78
CA MET A 111 9.95 -16.49 18.86
C MET A 111 8.81 -15.51 19.18
N SER A 112 8.96 -14.58 20.13
CA SER A 112 8.02 -13.46 20.21
C SER A 112 8.02 -12.64 18.92
N GLY A 113 6.93 -11.92 18.61
CA GLY A 113 6.83 -11.08 17.40
C GLY A 113 7.89 -9.98 17.27
N ARG A 114 8.74 -9.81 18.29
CA ARG A 114 9.84 -8.85 18.36
C ARG A 114 11.19 -9.56 18.31
N THR A 115 11.33 -10.73 17.69
CA THR A 115 12.64 -11.38 17.52
C THR A 115 12.99 -11.53 16.05
N ALA A 116 14.29 -11.49 15.74
CA ALA A 116 14.76 -11.71 14.37
C ALA A 116 14.34 -13.09 13.83
N GLU A 117 14.46 -14.13 14.67
CA GLU A 117 14.05 -15.50 14.31
C GLU A 117 12.55 -15.61 13.99
N HIS A 118 11.69 -14.91 14.73
CA HIS A 118 10.26 -14.84 14.42
C HIS A 118 10.03 -14.21 13.04
N CYS A 119 10.64 -13.04 12.81
CA CYS A 119 10.47 -12.33 11.56
C CYS A 119 11.03 -13.13 10.36
N GLU A 120 12.18 -13.79 10.50
CA GLU A 120 12.73 -14.66 9.46
C GLU A 120 11.85 -15.85 9.12
N TYR A 121 11.29 -16.49 10.16
CA TYR A 121 10.33 -17.56 9.99
C TYR A 121 9.11 -17.07 9.20
N PHE A 122 8.51 -15.95 9.60
CA PHE A 122 7.34 -15.39 8.93
C PHE A 122 7.64 -14.93 7.51
N ALA A 123 8.77 -14.25 7.28
CA ALA A 123 9.20 -13.86 5.93
C ALA A 123 9.26 -15.07 5.00
N LYS A 124 9.90 -16.17 5.42
CA LYS A 124 9.96 -17.41 4.64
C LYS A 124 8.56 -17.97 4.34
N HIS A 125 7.65 -17.94 5.31
CA HIS A 125 6.27 -18.42 5.12
C HIS A 125 5.51 -17.53 4.12
N CYS A 126 5.64 -16.21 4.22
CA CYS A 126 5.04 -15.27 3.28
C CYS A 126 5.61 -15.44 1.86
N ARG A 127 6.93 -15.64 1.69
CA ARG A 127 7.52 -15.96 0.37
C ARG A 127 6.96 -17.25 -0.22
N ASN A 128 6.83 -18.30 0.59
CA ASN A 128 6.24 -19.56 0.16
C ASN A 128 4.77 -19.38 -0.23
N ALA A 129 3.99 -18.66 0.58
CA ALA A 129 2.60 -18.34 0.27
C ALA A 129 2.48 -17.56 -1.05
N ALA A 130 3.30 -16.52 -1.24
CA ALA A 130 3.34 -15.74 -2.48
C ALA A 130 3.66 -16.62 -3.70
N LYS A 131 4.58 -17.57 -3.58
CA LYS A 131 4.90 -18.54 -4.63
C LYS A 131 3.70 -19.42 -4.98
N GLU A 132 3.05 -20.04 -4.00
CA GLU A 132 1.89 -20.90 -4.21
C GLU A 132 0.72 -20.12 -4.81
N LEU A 133 0.49 -18.89 -4.36
CA LEU A 133 -0.55 -18.01 -4.90
C LEU A 133 -0.30 -17.62 -6.36
N ARG A 134 0.97 -17.36 -6.74
CA ARG A 134 1.32 -17.16 -8.17
C ARG A 134 1.06 -18.41 -8.99
N ALA A 135 1.35 -19.59 -8.45
CA ALA A 135 1.03 -20.85 -9.13
C ALA A 135 -0.48 -21.02 -9.32
N MET A 136 -1.30 -20.68 -8.31
CA MET A 136 -2.75 -20.67 -8.42
C MET A 136 -3.27 -19.68 -9.47
N ALA A 137 -2.68 -18.49 -9.52
CA ALA A 137 -3.01 -17.51 -10.55
C ALA A 137 -2.74 -18.05 -11.96
N ALA A 138 -1.55 -18.61 -12.18
CA ALA A 138 -1.16 -19.21 -13.46
C ALA A 138 -2.08 -20.38 -13.88
N MET A 139 -2.46 -21.25 -12.93
CA MET A 139 -3.42 -22.33 -13.20
C MET A 139 -4.77 -21.79 -13.70
N HIS A 140 -5.26 -20.70 -13.10
CA HIS A 140 -6.50 -20.09 -13.54
C HIS A 140 -6.37 -19.34 -14.87
N GLU A 141 -5.22 -18.73 -15.17
CA GLU A 141 -4.96 -18.16 -16.51
C GLU A 141 -4.99 -19.24 -17.58
N GLU A 142 -4.40 -20.41 -17.33
CA GLU A 142 -4.44 -21.55 -18.24
C GLU A 142 -5.88 -22.07 -18.43
N GLN A 143 -6.66 -22.18 -17.35
CA GLN A 143 -8.07 -22.56 -17.43
C GLN A 143 -8.88 -21.55 -18.24
N ALA A 144 -8.59 -20.25 -18.11
CA ALA A 144 -9.24 -19.22 -18.90
C ALA A 144 -8.96 -19.39 -20.40
N GLN A 145 -7.72 -19.68 -20.76
CA GLN A 145 -7.35 -19.95 -22.16
C GLN A 145 -8.04 -21.19 -22.72
N LYS A 146 -8.27 -22.22 -21.89
CA LYS A 146 -8.99 -23.44 -22.31
C LYS A 146 -10.49 -23.19 -22.46
N ALA A 147 -11.10 -22.41 -21.57
CA ALA A 147 -12.53 -22.12 -21.61
C ALA A 147 -12.95 -21.11 -22.70
N GLY A 148 -11.99 -20.34 -23.23
CA GLY A 148 -12.21 -19.39 -24.32
C GLY A 148 -11.96 -19.95 -25.72
N LYS A 149 -11.59 -21.23 -25.83
CA LYS A 149 -11.44 -21.97 -27.09
C LYS A 149 -12.69 -22.79 -27.36
#